data_AF-A0AAV1IIN5-F1
#
_entry.id   AF-A0AAV1IIN5-F1
#
_cell.length_a   1.000
_cell.length_b   1.000
_cell.length_c   1.000
_cell.angle_alpha   90.00
_cell.angle_beta   90.00
_cell.angle_gamma   90.00
#
_symmetry.space_group_name_H-M   'P 1'
#
loop_
_entity.id
_entity.type
_entity.pdbx_description
1 polymer ?
#
loop_
_entity_poly.entity_id
_entity_poly.type
_entity_poly.pdbx_seq_one_letter_code
_entity_poly.pdbx_strand_id
1 'polypeptide(L)'
;MYGSTLRESGVPCAPQVSLKDTRCRCHFSLGGDRRHNIARHKSLAVRAKVRGPERGTDVVKTQADIRAERRAQLSDGSIWKAVQDAHQRLSAEDVSVSNLLGTGLLLGLTFGTAFQPTHNNGYLPVFDVWPFQIGPFLQSGLVPIVLAPIWVLYVYLQPLMDNFWPGDEEAIGNAQRRASSLGFLAADWAFCAAVFILSDVLYLNGAPHWIISATLAGLAAANWKLFDGTKPGLLLGALLAVGAPAGEMIIVNLLGWWHYDRPDLLGVPHWASWCYAAYGWGVGNVGRYLVNKQKLKSAGSEIKSLSSRN
;
A
#
# COMPACT_ATOMS: atom_id res chain seq x y z
N MET A 1 -8.67 -52.71 -31.27
CA MET A 1 -8.86 -51.82 -32.44
C MET A 1 -9.83 -50.73 -32.04
N TYR A 2 -9.33 -49.56 -31.63
CA TYR A 2 -10.16 -48.37 -31.43
C TYR A 2 -9.53 -47.25 -32.26
N GLY A 3 -10.29 -46.81 -33.27
CA GLY A 3 -9.85 -45.87 -34.29
C GLY A 3 -9.84 -44.44 -33.77
N SER A 4 -8.69 -43.80 -33.93
CA SER A 4 -8.45 -42.37 -33.74
C SER A 4 -8.87 -41.59 -34.99
N THR A 5 -9.82 -40.67 -34.86
CA THR A 5 -10.08 -39.62 -35.84
C THR A 5 -9.55 -38.30 -35.28
N LEU A 6 -8.37 -37.90 -35.74
CA LEU A 6 -7.83 -36.54 -35.63
C LEU A 6 -8.56 -35.66 -36.65
N ARG A 7 -9.25 -34.62 -36.16
CA ARG A 7 -9.78 -33.53 -36.99
C ARG A 7 -8.79 -32.37 -36.91
N GLU A 8 -8.17 -32.06 -38.03
CA GLU A 8 -7.40 -30.84 -38.23
C GLU A 8 -8.34 -29.64 -38.24
N SER A 9 -8.24 -28.76 -37.23
CA SER A 9 -8.87 -27.45 -37.24
C SER A 9 -7.90 -26.43 -37.82
N GLY A 10 -8.21 -25.95 -39.03
CA GLY A 10 -7.50 -24.87 -39.71
C GLY A 10 -7.50 -23.57 -38.89
N VAL A 11 -6.32 -23.00 -38.75
CA VAL A 11 -6.09 -21.68 -38.14
C VAL A 11 -6.43 -20.60 -39.18
N PRO A 12 -7.37 -19.67 -38.92
CA PRO A 12 -7.59 -18.55 -39.82
C PRO A 12 -6.48 -17.49 -39.65
N CYS A 13 -5.93 -17.06 -40.78
CA CYS A 13 -4.95 -15.98 -40.87
C CYS A 13 -5.48 -14.67 -40.27
N ALA A 14 -4.70 -14.07 -39.37
CA ALA A 14 -4.96 -12.73 -38.84
C ALA A 14 -4.74 -11.65 -39.91
N PRO A 15 -5.52 -10.56 -39.90
CA PRO A 15 -5.34 -9.45 -40.83
C PRO A 15 -4.10 -8.61 -40.44
N GLN A 16 -3.23 -8.36 -41.42
CA GLN A 16 -2.15 -7.38 -41.29
C GLN A 16 -2.71 -5.96 -41.23
N VAL A 17 -2.56 -5.29 -40.09
CA VAL A 17 -2.86 -3.87 -39.93
C VAL A 17 -1.60 -3.08 -40.31
N SER A 18 -1.68 -2.35 -41.42
CA SER A 18 -0.67 -1.40 -41.88
C SER A 18 -0.72 -0.12 -41.03
N LEU A 19 0.33 0.11 -40.23
CA LEU A 19 0.54 1.36 -39.50
C LEU A 19 1.14 2.41 -40.45
N LYS A 20 0.32 3.35 -40.91
CA LYS A 20 0.76 4.57 -41.59
C LYS A 20 1.10 5.67 -40.57
N ASP A 21 2.38 6.02 -40.62
CA ASP A 21 3.09 7.22 -40.17
C ASP A 21 2.20 8.46 -39.85
N THR A 22 2.03 8.78 -38.57
CA THR A 22 1.56 10.09 -38.08
C THR A 22 2.63 10.71 -37.18
N ARG A 23 3.51 11.51 -37.79
CA ARG A 23 4.47 12.35 -37.07
C ARG A 23 3.78 13.57 -36.48
N CYS A 24 3.49 13.54 -35.19
CA CYS A 24 3.27 14.76 -34.40
C CYS A 24 4.61 15.39 -34.03
N ARG A 25 4.91 16.57 -34.59
CA ARG A 25 5.99 17.45 -34.12
C ARG A 25 5.50 18.22 -32.90
N CYS A 26 5.99 17.88 -31.71
CA CYS A 26 5.90 18.77 -30.56
C CYS A 26 7.15 19.67 -30.53
N HIS A 27 6.95 20.98 -30.72
CA HIS A 27 7.96 21.99 -30.43
C HIS A 27 8.11 22.12 -28.91
N PHE A 28 9.25 21.67 -28.38
CA PHE A 28 9.65 21.98 -27.00
C PHE A 28 10.48 23.27 -27.02
N SER A 29 9.94 24.34 -26.44
CA SER A 29 10.66 25.59 -26.20
C SER A 29 11.48 25.43 -24.92
N LEU A 30 12.81 25.38 -25.06
CA LEU A 30 13.74 25.47 -23.94
C LEU A 30 14.03 26.95 -23.67
N GLY A 31 13.30 27.51 -22.71
CA GLY A 31 13.50 28.87 -22.22
C GLY A 31 13.77 28.88 -20.72
N GLY A 32 15.02 29.19 -20.37
CA GLY A 32 15.29 30.19 -19.33
C GLY A 32 15.11 29.81 -17.87
N ASP A 33 16.27 29.60 -17.23
CA ASP A 33 16.67 30.34 -16.04
C ASP A 33 16.05 29.93 -14.69
N ARG A 34 16.84 29.20 -13.88
CA ARG A 34 16.80 29.35 -12.42
C ARG A 34 18.10 28.91 -11.77
N ARG A 35 19.06 29.83 -11.76
CA ARG A 35 20.17 29.85 -10.81
C ARG A 35 19.65 30.26 -9.42
N HIS A 36 20.25 29.63 -8.40
CA HIS A 36 20.33 30.03 -6.98
C HIS A 36 19.07 29.87 -6.11
N ASN A 37 19.08 28.82 -5.28
CA ASN A 37 18.66 28.95 -3.88
C ASN A 37 19.38 27.90 -3.02
N ILE A 38 20.60 28.26 -2.61
CA ILE A 38 21.33 27.62 -1.53
C ILE A 38 20.86 28.26 -0.21
N ALA A 39 20.54 27.39 0.75
CA ALA A 39 20.47 27.62 2.19
C ALA A 39 19.47 28.67 2.73
N ARG A 40 18.39 28.16 3.33
CA ARG A 40 17.84 28.66 4.62
C ARG A 40 16.98 27.58 5.27
N HIS A 41 17.62 26.59 5.90
CA HIS A 41 16.97 25.80 6.94
C HIS A 41 16.75 26.71 8.16
N LYS A 42 15.64 27.47 8.15
CA LYS A 42 15.10 28.02 9.39
C LYS A 42 14.41 26.86 10.10
N SER A 43 14.91 26.48 11.27
CA SER A 43 14.19 25.62 12.20
C SER A 43 12.86 26.30 12.54
N LEU A 44 11.78 25.85 11.92
CA LEU A 44 10.42 26.23 12.32
C LEU A 44 10.19 25.60 13.69
N ALA A 45 10.40 26.39 14.74
CA ALA A 45 9.91 26.07 16.07
C ALA A 45 8.38 26.00 15.97
N VAL A 46 7.84 24.79 15.94
CA VAL A 46 6.40 24.54 16.00
C VAL A 46 5.96 24.94 17.41
N ARG A 47 5.36 26.12 17.52
CA ARG A 47 4.88 26.68 18.79
C ARG A 47 3.52 26.05 19.11
N ALA A 48 3.53 24.85 19.68
CA ALA A 48 2.31 24.24 20.21
C ALA A 48 1.87 25.03 21.46
N LYS A 49 0.82 25.85 21.33
CA LYS A 49 0.30 26.67 22.41
C LYS A 49 -0.66 25.85 23.26
N VAL A 50 -0.16 25.20 24.31
CA VAL A 50 -1.00 24.54 25.32
C VAL A 50 -1.48 25.61 26.30
N ARG A 51 -2.72 26.11 26.14
CA ARG A 51 -3.33 27.04 27.09
C ARG A 51 -3.82 26.26 28.32
N GLY A 52 -3.00 26.23 29.37
CA GLY A 52 -3.44 25.91 30.74
C GLY A 52 -3.91 27.17 31.49
N PRO A 53 -4.80 27.05 32.48
CA PRO A 53 -5.33 28.18 33.24
C PRO A 53 -4.36 28.75 34.30
N GLU A 54 -3.18 28.18 34.46
CA GLU A 54 -2.17 28.69 35.37
C GLU A 54 -1.21 29.65 34.66
N ARG A 55 -0.89 30.75 35.35
CA ARG A 55 0.01 31.82 34.95
C ARG A 55 1.47 31.32 34.99
N GLY A 56 1.74 30.19 34.34
CA GLY A 56 3.02 29.49 34.26
C GLY A 56 3.70 29.79 32.94
N THR A 57 5.01 29.97 32.99
CA THR A 57 5.90 30.17 31.83
C THR A 57 5.58 29.18 30.71
N ASP A 58 5.22 29.68 29.52
CA ASP A 58 5.07 28.87 28.30
C ASP A 58 6.42 28.18 27.99
N VAL A 59 6.57 26.93 28.41
CA VAL A 59 7.75 26.12 28.06
C VAL A 59 7.59 25.73 26.60
N VAL A 60 8.30 26.44 25.72
CA VAL A 60 8.43 26.06 24.32
C VAL A 60 9.32 24.82 24.25
N LYS A 61 8.69 23.63 24.24
CA LYS A 61 9.40 22.38 24.00
C LYS A 61 10.00 22.37 22.60
N THR A 62 11.28 22.03 22.49
CA THR A 62 11.93 21.80 21.21
C THR A 62 11.52 20.44 20.63
N GLN A 63 11.75 20.23 19.33
CA GLN A 63 11.59 18.90 18.72
C GLN A 63 12.47 17.83 19.38
N ALA A 64 13.64 18.23 19.90
CA ALA A 64 14.51 17.33 20.64
C ALA A 64 13.87 16.89 21.97
N ASP A 65 13.23 17.82 22.69
CA ASP A 65 12.53 17.52 23.94
C ASP A 65 11.35 16.57 23.72
N ILE A 66 10.56 16.80 22.67
CA ILE A 66 9.45 15.92 22.30
C ILE A 66 9.95 14.51 21.96
N ARG A 67 11.09 14.40 21.28
CA ARG A 67 11.71 13.09 20.96
C ARG A 67 12.24 12.39 22.21
N ALA A 68 12.88 13.12 23.12
CA ALA A 68 13.39 12.58 24.37
C ALA A 68 12.23 12.06 25.25
N GLU A 69 11.14 12.81 25.34
CA GLU A 69 9.94 12.41 26.06
C GLU A 69 9.29 11.15 25.46
N ARG A 70 9.19 11.04 24.13
CA ARG A 70 8.69 9.81 23.48
C ARG A 70 9.58 8.60 23.74
N ARG A 71 10.90 8.78 23.68
CA ARG A 71 11.85 7.69 24.00
C ARG A 71 11.72 7.26 25.46
N ALA A 72 11.56 8.21 26.37
CA ALA A 72 11.33 7.95 27.79
C ALA A 72 10.02 7.18 28.02
N GLN A 73 8.93 7.58 27.34
CA GLN A 73 7.64 6.86 27.40
C GLN A 73 7.75 5.41 26.89
N LEU A 74 8.52 5.17 25.84
CA LEU A 74 8.78 3.82 25.34
C LEU A 74 9.64 3.00 26.32
N SER A 75 10.57 3.64 27.03
CA SER A 75 11.40 2.98 28.06
C SER A 75 10.68 2.69 29.37
N ASP A 76 9.58 3.41 29.66
CA ASP A 76 8.72 3.21 30.84
C ASP A 76 7.85 1.94 30.73
N GLY A 77 8.06 1.13 29.69
CA GLY A 77 7.55 -0.24 29.55
C GLY A 77 6.12 -0.38 29.03
N SER A 78 5.34 0.70 28.95
CA SER A 78 3.95 0.62 28.47
C SER A 78 3.82 0.96 26.98
N ILE A 79 4.19 0.00 26.12
CA ILE A 79 3.91 0.06 24.67
C ILE A 79 2.42 0.36 24.40
N TRP A 80 1.53 -0.15 25.27
CA TRP A 80 0.10 0.08 25.21
C TRP A 80 -0.29 1.54 25.36
N LYS A 81 0.35 2.27 26.30
CA LYS A 81 0.10 3.71 26.46
C LYS A 81 0.54 4.48 25.22
N ALA A 82 1.72 4.15 24.67
CA ALA A 82 2.20 4.81 23.46
C ALA A 82 1.30 4.54 22.22
N VAL A 83 0.73 3.34 22.11
CA VAL A 83 -0.28 3.01 21.08
C VAL A 83 -1.59 3.76 21.32
N GLN A 84 -2.07 3.83 22.57
CA GLN A 84 -3.27 4.61 22.93
C GLN A 84 -3.08 6.10 22.61
N ASP A 85 -1.93 6.68 22.94
CA ASP A 85 -1.60 8.06 22.62
C ASP A 85 -1.56 8.29 21.10
N ALA A 86 -0.99 7.36 20.33
CA ALA A 86 -0.98 7.43 18.87
C ALA A 86 -2.40 7.35 18.28
N HIS A 87 -3.26 6.49 18.84
CA HIS A 87 -4.67 6.40 18.46
C HIS A 87 -5.42 7.69 18.79
N GLN A 88 -5.24 8.24 20.00
CA GLN A 88 -5.86 9.50 20.40
C GLN A 88 -5.43 10.65 19.51
N ARG A 89 -4.15 10.72 19.12
CA ARG A 89 -3.66 11.72 18.16
C ARG A 89 -4.33 11.58 16.80
N LEU A 90 -4.46 10.36 16.29
CA LEU A 90 -5.15 10.13 15.02
C LEU A 90 -6.60 10.63 15.11
N SER A 91 -7.31 10.28 16.19
CA SER A 91 -8.70 10.69 16.43
C SER A 91 -8.86 12.20 16.69
N ALA A 92 -7.86 12.85 17.28
CA ALA A 92 -7.89 14.29 17.61
C ALA A 92 -7.75 15.19 16.37
N GLU A 93 -7.28 14.65 15.24
CA GLU A 93 -7.12 15.39 13.99
C GLU A 93 -8.38 15.33 13.09
N ASP A 94 -9.57 15.29 13.70
CA ASP A 94 -10.86 15.12 13.03
C ASP A 94 -10.95 13.89 12.12
N VAL A 95 -10.18 12.84 12.42
CA VAL A 95 -10.23 11.57 11.69
C VAL A 95 -11.23 10.66 12.37
N SER A 96 -12.29 10.29 11.65
CA SER A 96 -13.19 9.22 12.06
C SER A 96 -12.56 7.87 11.77
N VAL A 97 -12.14 7.18 12.84
CA VAL A 97 -11.58 5.82 12.76
C VAL A 97 -12.61 4.84 12.20
N SER A 98 -13.89 4.97 12.57
CA SER A 98 -14.94 4.10 12.02
C SER A 98 -15.10 4.28 10.51
N ASN A 99 -15.04 5.52 10.00
CA ASN A 99 -15.07 5.77 8.55
C ASN A 99 -13.83 5.21 7.85
N LEU A 100 -12.66 5.30 8.49
CA LEU A 100 -11.41 4.77 7.97
C LEU A 100 -11.47 3.23 7.84
N LEU A 101 -11.93 2.54 8.89
CA LEU A 101 -12.10 1.08 8.90
C LEU A 101 -13.19 0.63 7.91
N GLY A 102 -14.34 1.33 7.88
CA GLY A 102 -15.43 1.02 6.94
C GLY A 102 -15.02 1.21 5.48
N THR A 103 -14.25 2.25 5.18
CA THR A 103 -13.69 2.47 3.84
C THR A 103 -12.66 1.39 3.51
N GLY A 104 -11.79 1.02 4.46
CA GLY A 104 -10.83 -0.07 4.30
C GLY A 104 -11.54 -1.40 3.99
N LEU A 105 -12.61 -1.74 4.71
CA LEU A 105 -13.42 -2.93 4.46
C LEU A 105 -13.97 -2.94 3.03
N LEU A 106 -14.62 -1.85 2.61
CA LEU A 106 -15.20 -1.74 1.27
C LEU A 106 -14.15 -1.81 0.17
N LEU A 107 -13.01 -1.14 0.35
CA LEU A 107 -11.90 -1.20 -0.60
C LEU A 107 -11.30 -2.59 -0.68
N GLY A 108 -11.15 -3.29 0.44
CA GLY A 108 -10.66 -4.68 0.43
C GLY A 108 -11.61 -5.64 -0.27
N LEU A 109 -12.92 -5.52 0.00
CA LEU A 109 -13.96 -6.32 -0.67
C LEU A 109 -14.01 -6.06 -2.17
N THR A 110 -13.79 -4.82 -2.60
CA THR A 110 -13.93 -4.40 -4.01
C THR A 110 -12.58 -4.31 -4.72
N PHE A 111 -11.85 -3.21 -4.53
CA PHE A 111 -10.58 -2.93 -5.18
C PHE A 111 -9.52 -4.00 -4.87
N GLY A 112 -9.38 -4.43 -3.62
CA GLY A 112 -8.47 -5.51 -3.24
C GLY A 112 -8.74 -6.79 -4.02
N THR A 113 -10.00 -7.24 -4.05
CA THR A 113 -10.46 -8.39 -4.84
C THR A 113 -10.25 -8.19 -6.34
N ALA A 114 -10.56 -7.00 -6.87
CA ALA A 114 -10.42 -6.68 -8.29
C ALA A 114 -8.96 -6.53 -8.73
N PHE A 115 -8.04 -6.32 -7.78
CA PHE A 115 -6.61 -6.27 -8.02
C PHE A 115 -5.97 -7.66 -8.06
N GLN A 116 -6.54 -8.63 -7.35
CA GLN A 116 -6.05 -10.01 -7.30
C GLN A 116 -5.80 -10.67 -8.68
N PRO A 117 -6.61 -10.44 -9.74
CA PRO A 117 -6.31 -10.97 -11.07
C PRO A 117 -4.95 -10.58 -11.63
N THR A 118 -4.35 -9.46 -11.19
CA THR A 118 -2.97 -9.10 -11.58
C THR A 118 -1.93 -10.06 -11.01
N HIS A 119 -2.25 -10.74 -9.91
CA HIS A 119 -1.45 -11.79 -9.27
C HIS A 119 -1.81 -13.20 -9.75
N ASN A 120 -2.95 -13.32 -10.45
CA ASN A 120 -3.49 -14.60 -10.88
C ASN A 120 -4.06 -14.46 -12.28
N ASN A 121 -3.20 -14.40 -13.30
CA ASN A 121 -3.62 -14.38 -14.71
C ASN A 121 -4.24 -15.73 -15.17
N GLY A 122 -4.87 -16.46 -14.25
CA GLY A 122 -5.63 -17.69 -14.46
C GLY A 122 -5.01 -18.95 -13.87
N TYR A 123 -3.77 -18.91 -13.36
CA TYR A 123 -2.96 -20.13 -13.19
C TYR A 123 -2.05 -20.20 -11.96
N LEU A 124 -1.98 -19.17 -11.10
CA LEU A 124 -1.03 -19.19 -9.97
C LEU A 124 -1.62 -19.96 -8.76
N PRO A 125 -2.63 -19.43 -8.05
CA PRO A 125 -3.48 -20.27 -7.23
C PRO A 125 -4.59 -20.92 -8.08
N VAL A 126 -4.71 -22.23 -7.97
CA VAL A 126 -5.86 -23.00 -8.46
C VAL A 126 -6.91 -23.00 -7.35
N PHE A 127 -8.05 -22.36 -7.59
CA PHE A 127 -9.11 -22.23 -6.58
C PHE A 127 -9.99 -23.48 -6.53
N ASP A 128 -9.98 -24.16 -5.39
CA ASP A 128 -10.74 -25.39 -5.16
C ASP A 128 -12.13 -25.11 -4.56
N VAL A 129 -12.28 -24.01 -3.81
CA VAL A 129 -13.53 -23.66 -3.12
C VAL A 129 -14.12 -22.36 -3.66
N TRP A 130 -15.39 -22.43 -4.04
CA TRP A 130 -16.19 -21.34 -4.61
C TRP A 130 -15.48 -20.60 -5.78
N PRO A 131 -14.91 -21.33 -6.77
CA PRO A 131 -14.34 -20.68 -7.94
C PRO A 131 -15.45 -20.07 -8.79
N PHE A 132 -15.15 -18.92 -9.39
CA PHE A 132 -15.95 -18.28 -10.42
C PHE A 132 -15.04 -17.56 -11.41
N GLN A 133 -15.57 -17.26 -12.59
CA GLN A 133 -14.82 -16.62 -13.66
C GLN A 133 -15.40 -15.25 -13.97
N ILE A 134 -14.53 -14.24 -14.08
CA ILE A 134 -14.86 -12.90 -14.58
C ILE A 134 -13.98 -12.63 -15.80
N GLY A 135 -14.56 -12.78 -17.00
CA GLY A 135 -13.81 -12.66 -18.24
C GLY A 135 -12.71 -13.73 -18.33
N PRO A 136 -11.43 -13.37 -18.58
CA PRO A 136 -10.34 -14.35 -18.61
C PRO A 136 -9.84 -14.76 -17.21
N PHE A 137 -10.33 -14.12 -16.14
CA PHE A 137 -9.76 -14.28 -14.80
C PHE A 137 -10.56 -15.27 -13.96
N LEU A 138 -9.85 -16.24 -13.38
CA LEU A 138 -10.40 -17.14 -12.36
C LEU A 138 -10.24 -16.51 -10.98
N GLN A 139 -11.29 -16.59 -10.15
CA GLN A 139 -11.31 -16.02 -8.82
C GLN A 139 -12.08 -16.93 -7.85
N SER A 140 -11.89 -16.76 -6.54
CA SER A 140 -12.71 -17.40 -5.51
C SER A 140 -13.57 -16.40 -4.74
N GLY A 141 -14.79 -16.81 -4.37
CA GLY A 141 -15.67 -16.04 -3.48
C GLY A 141 -15.11 -15.83 -2.07
N LEU A 142 -14.06 -16.57 -1.72
CA LEU A 142 -13.37 -16.45 -0.44
C LEU A 142 -12.29 -15.37 -0.42
N VAL A 143 -11.75 -14.95 -1.58
CA VAL A 143 -10.72 -13.91 -1.67
C VAL A 143 -11.14 -12.58 -1.02
N PRO A 144 -12.35 -12.04 -1.26
CA PRO A 144 -12.80 -10.83 -0.57
C PRO A 144 -12.80 -10.96 0.95
N ILE A 145 -13.12 -12.16 1.48
CA ILE A 145 -13.21 -12.43 2.91
C ILE A 145 -11.81 -12.40 3.55
N VAL A 146 -10.79 -12.83 2.82
CA VAL A 146 -9.39 -12.79 3.28
C VAL A 146 -8.78 -11.40 3.14
N LEU A 147 -9.03 -10.71 2.02
CA LEU A 147 -8.42 -9.41 1.75
C LEU A 147 -9.03 -8.28 2.59
N ALA A 148 -10.34 -8.29 2.85
CA ALA A 148 -10.99 -7.19 3.55
C ALA A 148 -10.42 -6.94 4.97
N PRO A 149 -10.17 -7.96 5.81
CA PRO A 149 -9.47 -7.78 7.09
C PRO A 149 -8.06 -7.19 6.96
N ILE A 150 -7.29 -7.58 5.95
CA ILE A 150 -5.95 -7.04 5.70
C ILE A 150 -6.06 -5.54 5.39
N TRP A 151 -7.01 -5.13 4.55
CA TRP A 151 -7.26 -3.74 4.24
C TRP A 151 -7.67 -2.93 5.46
N VAL A 152 -8.65 -3.41 6.24
CA VAL A 152 -9.08 -2.77 7.48
C VAL A 152 -7.88 -2.55 8.40
N LEU A 153 -7.04 -3.58 8.55
CA LEU A 153 -5.87 -3.53 9.41
C LEU A 153 -4.85 -2.51 8.91
N TYR A 154 -4.43 -2.56 7.64
CA TYR A 154 -3.32 -1.74 7.13
C TYR A 154 -3.69 -0.29 6.85
N VAL A 155 -4.94 -0.03 6.41
CA VAL A 155 -5.47 1.34 6.26
C VAL A 155 -5.47 2.09 7.60
N TYR A 156 -5.58 1.36 8.72
CA TYR A 156 -5.52 1.92 10.07
C TYR A 156 -4.12 1.89 10.68
N LEU A 157 -3.42 0.76 10.60
CA LEU A 157 -2.10 0.58 11.22
C LEU A 157 -1.06 1.53 10.64
N GLN A 158 -1.08 1.81 9.33
CA GLN A 158 -0.05 2.67 8.75
C GLN A 158 -0.11 4.10 9.31
N PRO A 159 -1.28 4.81 9.30
CA PRO A 159 -1.38 6.12 9.96
C PRO A 159 -1.15 6.07 11.47
N LEU A 160 -1.55 4.99 12.15
CA LEU A 160 -1.27 4.82 13.57
C LEU A 160 0.24 4.74 13.84
N MET A 161 0.96 3.95 13.05
CA MET A 161 2.41 3.78 13.15
C MET A 161 3.18 5.04 12.78
N ASP A 162 2.68 5.81 11.80
CA ASP A 162 3.21 7.15 11.48
C ASP A 162 3.16 8.09 12.70
N ASN A 163 2.12 7.98 13.54
CA ASN A 163 1.98 8.77 14.78
C ASN A 163 2.78 8.21 15.97
N PHE A 164 3.02 6.90 15.96
CA PHE A 164 3.76 6.18 16.99
C PHE A 164 5.27 6.31 16.85
N TRP A 165 5.81 6.20 15.63
CA TRP A 165 7.24 5.98 15.39
C TRP A 165 8.10 7.25 15.56
N PRO A 166 8.99 7.34 16.58
CA PRO A 166 9.85 8.51 16.77
C PRO A 166 11.07 8.48 15.84
N GLY A 167 11.53 9.66 15.42
CA GLY A 167 12.80 9.83 14.70
C GLY A 167 12.77 9.48 13.21
N ASP A 168 11.57 9.45 12.60
CA ASP A 168 11.38 9.33 11.15
C ASP A 168 10.39 10.39 10.61
N GLU A 169 10.23 11.50 11.35
CA GLU A 169 9.14 12.47 11.10
C GLU A 169 9.23 13.13 9.73
N GLU A 170 10.45 13.35 9.22
CA GLU A 170 10.66 13.92 7.88
C GLU A 170 10.22 12.95 6.77
N ALA A 171 10.63 11.68 6.85
CA ALA A 171 10.27 10.66 5.88
C ALA A 171 8.76 10.40 5.91
N ILE A 172 8.18 10.28 7.12
CA ILE A 172 6.73 10.14 7.33
C ILE A 172 5.98 11.34 6.75
N GLY A 173 6.41 12.57 7.06
CA GLY A 173 5.79 13.78 6.53
C GLY A 173 5.87 13.87 4.99
N ASN A 174 6.99 13.45 4.40
CA ASN A 174 7.14 13.34 2.95
C ASN A 174 6.19 12.28 2.35
N ALA A 175 6.11 11.09 2.95
CA ALA A 175 5.22 10.03 2.50
C ALA A 175 3.75 10.46 2.57
N GLN A 176 3.31 11.05 3.69
CA GLN A 176 1.96 11.59 3.86
C GLN A 176 1.62 12.66 2.83
N ARG A 177 2.54 13.59 2.55
CA ARG A 177 2.34 14.61 1.51
C ARG A 177 2.17 13.99 0.13
N ARG A 178 3.03 13.04 -0.25
CA ARG A 178 2.94 12.38 -1.56
C ARG A 178 1.65 11.56 -1.69
N ALA A 179 1.31 10.80 -0.66
CA ALA A 179 0.08 10.01 -0.58
C ALA A 179 -1.20 10.85 -0.66
N SER A 180 -1.15 12.18 -0.44
CA SER A 180 -2.31 13.06 -0.63
C SER A 180 -2.74 13.21 -2.11
N SER A 181 -1.88 12.79 -3.06
CA SER A 181 -2.14 12.84 -4.49
C SER A 181 -2.70 11.51 -5.02
N LEU A 182 -3.83 11.55 -5.71
CA LEU A 182 -4.39 10.39 -6.40
C LEU A 182 -3.45 9.88 -7.50
N GLY A 183 -2.75 10.76 -8.21
CA GLY A 183 -1.79 10.36 -9.25
C GLY A 183 -0.60 9.58 -8.67
N PHE A 184 -0.17 9.95 -7.46
CA PHE A 184 0.86 9.20 -6.75
C PHE A 184 0.38 7.80 -6.35
N LEU A 185 -0.83 7.70 -5.78
CA LEU A 185 -1.43 6.40 -5.45
C LEU A 185 -1.61 5.53 -6.70
N ALA A 186 -2.07 6.10 -7.81
CA ALA A 186 -2.22 5.37 -9.07
C ALA A 186 -0.88 4.82 -9.56
N ALA A 187 0.21 5.60 -9.45
CA ALA A 187 1.55 5.15 -9.81
C ALA A 187 2.06 4.03 -8.89
N ASP A 188 1.79 4.12 -7.59
CA ASP A 188 2.15 3.09 -6.60
C ASP A 188 1.45 1.75 -6.92
N TRP A 189 0.12 1.79 -7.10
CA TRP A 189 -0.66 0.61 -7.44
C TRP A 189 -0.34 0.06 -8.84
N ALA A 190 0.01 0.91 -9.81
CA ALA A 190 0.50 0.46 -11.11
C ALA A 190 1.86 -0.25 -10.99
N PHE A 191 2.75 0.24 -10.14
CA PHE A 191 4.01 -0.44 -9.85
C PHE A 191 3.75 -1.79 -9.17
N CYS A 192 2.88 -1.83 -8.15
CA CYS A 192 2.49 -3.07 -7.49
C CYS A 192 1.89 -4.08 -8.47
N ALA A 193 1.05 -3.63 -9.42
CA ALA A 193 0.46 -4.49 -10.45
C ALA A 193 1.54 -5.06 -11.37
N ALA A 194 2.52 -4.25 -11.75
CA ALA A 194 3.65 -4.70 -12.55
C ALA A 194 4.49 -5.77 -11.82
N VAL A 195 4.68 -5.64 -10.51
CA VAL A 195 5.35 -6.67 -9.69
C VAL A 195 4.58 -7.99 -9.72
N PHE A 196 3.25 -7.94 -9.58
CA PHE A 196 2.39 -9.13 -9.56
C PHE A 196 2.31 -9.81 -10.94
N ILE A 197 2.18 -9.02 -12.01
CA ILE A 197 2.18 -9.54 -13.38
C ILE A 197 3.53 -10.16 -13.69
N LEU A 198 4.64 -9.52 -13.28
CA LEU A 198 5.98 -10.06 -13.51
C LEU A 198 6.20 -11.37 -12.74
N SER A 199 5.69 -11.49 -11.50
CA SER A 199 5.80 -12.74 -10.75
C SER A 199 5.12 -13.89 -11.47
N ASP A 200 3.94 -13.65 -12.02
CA ASP A 200 3.19 -14.62 -12.82
C ASP A 200 3.92 -14.98 -14.13
N VAL A 201 4.39 -13.97 -14.88
CA VAL A 201 5.14 -14.20 -16.12
C VAL A 201 6.39 -15.04 -15.87
N LEU A 202 7.19 -14.71 -14.86
CA LEU A 202 8.39 -15.48 -14.53
C LEU A 202 8.04 -16.91 -14.09
N TYR A 203 6.99 -17.06 -13.28
CA TYR A 203 6.50 -18.36 -12.86
C TYR A 203 6.07 -19.20 -14.07
N LEU A 204 5.16 -18.72 -14.91
CA LEU A 204 4.66 -19.45 -16.09
C LEU A 204 5.74 -19.80 -17.10
N ASN A 205 6.81 -19.01 -17.20
CA ASN A 205 7.97 -19.31 -18.05
C ASN A 205 8.98 -20.29 -17.41
N GLY A 206 8.62 -20.91 -16.28
CA GLY A 206 9.46 -21.92 -15.63
C GLY A 206 10.72 -21.35 -14.99
N ALA A 207 10.78 -20.05 -14.70
CA ALA A 207 11.93 -19.46 -14.04
C ALA A 207 12.19 -20.14 -12.68
N PRO A 208 13.44 -20.45 -12.33
CA PRO A 208 13.79 -20.94 -11.00
C PRO A 208 13.31 -19.98 -9.92
N HIS A 209 12.72 -20.51 -8.83
CA HIS A 209 12.09 -19.68 -7.80
C HIS A 209 13.04 -18.68 -7.13
N TRP A 210 14.34 -18.99 -7.04
CA TRP A 210 15.32 -18.04 -6.51
C TRP A 210 15.52 -16.82 -7.41
N ILE A 211 15.38 -16.96 -8.73
CA ILE A 211 15.42 -15.84 -9.69
C ILE A 211 14.18 -14.97 -9.51
N ILE A 212 13.00 -15.61 -9.42
CA ILE A 212 11.73 -14.92 -9.15
C ILE A 212 11.86 -14.12 -7.85
N SER A 213 12.28 -14.78 -6.78
CA SER A 213 12.44 -14.18 -5.46
C SER A 213 13.43 -13.02 -5.46
N ALA A 214 14.64 -13.18 -6.02
CA ALA A 214 15.62 -12.10 -6.08
C ALA A 214 15.13 -10.89 -6.89
N THR A 215 14.44 -11.14 -8.00
CA THR A 215 13.87 -10.09 -8.85
C THR A 215 12.79 -9.31 -8.09
N LEU A 216 11.84 -10.02 -7.48
CA LEU A 216 10.73 -9.41 -6.74
C LEU A 216 11.20 -8.73 -5.45
N ALA A 217 12.24 -9.26 -4.78
CA ALA A 217 12.86 -8.60 -3.63
C ALA A 217 13.46 -7.24 -4.01
N GLY A 218 14.17 -7.17 -5.15
CA GLY A 218 14.70 -5.91 -5.68
C GLY A 218 13.60 -4.91 -6.03
N LEU A 219 12.52 -5.37 -6.65
CA LEU A 219 11.37 -4.52 -6.99
C LEU A 219 10.57 -4.09 -5.76
N ALA A 220 10.42 -4.95 -4.75
CA ALA A 220 9.80 -4.59 -3.48
C ALA A 220 10.65 -3.52 -2.77
N ALA A 221 11.96 -3.68 -2.68
CA ALA A 221 12.84 -2.67 -2.12
C ALA A 221 12.73 -1.32 -2.87
N ALA A 222 12.62 -1.37 -4.21
CA ALA A 222 12.36 -0.19 -5.03
C ALA A 222 10.98 0.42 -4.76
N ASN A 223 9.92 -0.38 -4.65
CA ASN A 223 8.58 0.09 -4.34
C ASN A 223 8.55 0.80 -2.99
N TRP A 224 9.11 0.19 -1.93
CA TRP A 224 9.25 0.85 -0.63
C TRP A 224 9.99 2.17 -0.76
N LYS A 225 11.17 2.18 -1.39
CA LYS A 225 12.00 3.39 -1.49
C LYS A 225 11.29 4.50 -2.25
N LEU A 226 10.58 4.17 -3.32
CA LEU A 226 9.91 5.13 -4.21
C LEU A 226 8.58 5.61 -3.65
N PHE A 227 7.78 4.75 -3.02
CA PHE A 227 6.39 5.06 -2.68
C PHE A 227 6.12 5.20 -1.17
N ASP A 228 6.97 4.65 -0.31
CA ASP A 228 6.82 4.76 1.15
C ASP A 228 8.03 5.47 1.76
N GLY A 229 9.16 4.75 1.85
CA GLY A 229 10.45 5.24 2.30
C GLY A 229 10.54 5.45 3.82
N THR A 230 9.55 4.99 4.58
CA THR A 230 9.48 5.14 6.04
C THR A 230 9.88 3.85 6.76
N LYS A 231 10.48 3.99 7.94
CA LYS A 231 10.77 2.87 8.85
C LYS A 231 9.51 2.13 9.32
N PRO A 232 8.43 2.81 9.78
CA PRO A 232 7.20 2.10 10.13
C PRO A 232 6.59 1.36 8.93
N GLY A 233 6.61 1.96 7.73
CA GLY A 233 6.19 1.28 6.51
C GLY A 233 7.03 0.04 6.22
N LEU A 234 8.36 0.11 6.36
CA LEU A 234 9.23 -1.07 6.19
C LEU A 234 8.85 -2.20 7.15
N LEU A 235 8.62 -1.89 8.44
CA LEU A 235 8.21 -2.86 9.45
C LEU A 235 6.85 -3.49 9.11
N LEU A 236 5.86 -2.68 8.76
CA LEU A 236 4.53 -3.18 8.38
C LEU A 236 4.57 -4.00 7.09
N GLY A 237 5.35 -3.58 6.10
CA GLY A 237 5.59 -4.36 4.88
C GLY A 237 6.22 -5.72 5.19
N ALA A 238 7.22 -5.77 6.07
CA ALA A 238 7.83 -7.02 6.52
C ALA A 238 6.84 -7.91 7.31
N LEU A 239 5.99 -7.30 8.14
CA LEU A 239 4.95 -8.02 8.86
C LEU A 239 3.96 -8.67 7.88
N LEU A 240 3.54 -7.98 6.82
CA LEU A 240 2.66 -8.56 5.81
C LEU A 240 3.37 -9.64 4.97
N ALA A 241 4.63 -9.40 4.62
CA ALA A 241 5.46 -10.33 3.86
C ALA A 241 5.61 -11.69 4.55
N VAL A 242 5.52 -11.75 5.88
CA VAL A 242 5.54 -12.99 6.65
C VAL A 242 4.13 -13.47 6.97
N GLY A 243 3.27 -12.57 7.45
CA GLY A 243 1.94 -12.90 7.95
C GLY A 243 1.01 -13.42 6.87
N ALA A 244 1.05 -12.85 5.67
CA ALA A 244 0.18 -13.28 4.58
C ALA A 244 0.55 -14.67 4.04
N PRO A 245 1.83 -15.00 3.71
CA PRO A 245 2.20 -16.37 3.38
C PRO A 245 1.92 -17.37 4.50
N ALA A 246 2.13 -17.00 5.77
CA ALA A 246 1.76 -17.88 6.89
C ALA A 246 0.24 -18.14 6.95
N GLY A 247 -0.59 -17.12 6.70
CA GLY A 247 -2.03 -17.28 6.55
C GLY A 247 -2.40 -18.16 5.36
N GLU A 248 -1.72 -18.00 4.22
CA GLU A 248 -1.91 -18.87 3.06
C GLU A 248 -1.51 -20.32 3.33
N MET A 249 -0.46 -20.58 4.13
CA MET A 249 -0.11 -21.95 4.52
C MET A 249 -1.25 -22.62 5.28
N ILE A 250 -1.97 -21.90 6.15
CA ILE A 250 -3.16 -22.42 6.82
C ILE A 250 -4.25 -22.71 5.78
N ILE A 251 -4.48 -21.78 4.85
CA ILE A 251 -5.51 -21.92 3.83
C ILE A 251 -5.25 -23.12 2.91
N VAL A 252 -4.03 -23.26 2.41
CA VAL A 252 -3.65 -24.33 1.48
C VAL A 252 -3.60 -25.69 2.18
N ASN A 253 -2.98 -25.79 3.36
CA ASN A 253 -2.73 -27.10 3.99
C ASN A 253 -3.86 -27.58 4.90
N LEU A 254 -4.64 -26.68 5.52
CA LEU A 254 -5.69 -27.06 6.47
C LEU A 254 -7.10 -26.86 5.91
N LEU A 255 -7.32 -25.80 5.14
CA LEU A 255 -8.65 -25.45 4.65
C LEU A 255 -8.92 -25.95 3.23
N GLY A 256 -7.88 -26.18 2.44
CA GLY A 256 -7.98 -26.66 1.06
C GLY A 256 -8.78 -25.72 0.17
N TRP A 257 -8.72 -24.40 0.40
CA TRP A 257 -9.48 -23.44 -0.42
C TRP A 257 -8.86 -23.22 -1.80
N TRP A 258 -7.55 -23.38 -1.90
CA TRP A 258 -6.77 -23.36 -3.13
C TRP A 258 -5.41 -24.03 -2.93
N HIS A 259 -4.72 -24.29 -4.03
CA HIS A 259 -3.35 -24.78 -4.05
C HIS A 259 -2.51 -24.09 -5.14
N TYR A 260 -1.19 -24.27 -5.06
CA TYR A 260 -0.24 -23.85 -6.08
C TYR A 260 0.33 -25.07 -6.79
N ASP A 261 0.57 -24.97 -8.11
CA ASP A 261 1.13 -26.09 -8.90
C ASP A 261 2.58 -26.41 -8.55
N ARG A 262 3.37 -25.39 -8.19
CA ARG A 262 4.80 -25.50 -7.85
C ARG A 262 5.10 -24.69 -6.60
N PRO A 263 4.65 -25.15 -5.42
CA PRO A 263 5.01 -24.52 -4.16
C PRO A 263 6.45 -24.89 -3.78
N ASP A 264 7.09 -24.08 -2.94
CA ASP A 264 8.43 -24.38 -2.41
C ASP A 264 8.59 -24.10 -0.91
N LEU A 265 7.57 -23.53 -0.26
CA LEU A 265 7.53 -23.31 1.18
C LEU A 265 6.15 -23.69 1.72
N LEU A 266 6.02 -24.90 2.26
CA LEU A 266 4.81 -25.38 2.94
C LEU A 266 3.53 -25.15 2.12
N GLY A 267 3.54 -25.51 0.84
CA GLY A 267 2.38 -25.37 -0.05
C GLY A 267 2.20 -23.97 -0.67
N VAL A 268 3.08 -23.02 -0.36
CA VAL A 268 3.05 -21.64 -0.88
C VAL A 268 4.38 -21.32 -1.59
N PRO A 269 4.40 -20.51 -2.67
CA PRO A 269 5.63 -19.97 -3.23
C PRO A 269 6.25 -18.90 -2.31
N HIS A 270 7.49 -19.10 -1.85
CA HIS A 270 8.14 -18.19 -0.91
C HIS A 270 8.31 -16.76 -1.46
N TRP A 271 8.42 -16.60 -2.78
CA TRP A 271 8.54 -15.31 -3.44
C TRP A 271 7.28 -14.44 -3.30
N ALA A 272 6.12 -15.02 -2.96
CA ALA A 272 4.89 -14.27 -2.67
C ALA A 272 5.06 -13.29 -1.51
N SER A 273 6.00 -13.55 -0.60
CA SER A 273 6.37 -12.64 0.49
C SER A 273 6.71 -11.23 -0.02
N TRP A 274 7.41 -11.13 -1.15
CA TRP A 274 7.80 -9.84 -1.74
C TRP A 274 6.62 -9.11 -2.39
N CYS A 275 5.70 -9.86 -2.99
CA CYS A 275 4.43 -9.33 -3.48
C CYS A 275 3.62 -8.73 -2.32
N TYR A 276 3.52 -9.46 -1.21
CA TYR A 276 2.82 -8.98 -0.01
C TYR A 276 3.47 -7.75 0.63
N ALA A 277 4.80 -7.65 0.62
CA ALA A 277 5.50 -6.45 1.06
C ALA A 277 5.08 -5.21 0.23
N ALA A 278 5.17 -5.32 -1.12
CA ALA A 278 4.78 -4.25 -2.04
C ALA A 278 3.31 -3.85 -1.89
N TYR A 279 2.44 -4.85 -1.78
CA TYR A 279 1.02 -4.64 -1.54
C TYR A 279 0.73 -3.89 -0.23
N GLY A 280 1.42 -4.26 0.85
CA GLY A 280 1.26 -3.65 2.16
C GLY A 280 1.56 -2.14 2.15
N TRP A 281 2.62 -1.72 1.44
CA TRP A 281 2.93 -0.30 1.28
C TRP A 281 1.86 0.44 0.46
N GLY A 282 1.35 -0.16 -0.61
CA GLY A 282 0.23 0.39 -1.39
C GLY A 282 -1.02 0.62 -0.55
N VAL A 283 -1.42 -0.37 0.27
CA VAL A 283 -2.57 -0.26 1.19
C VAL A 283 -2.30 0.78 2.28
N GLY A 284 -1.08 0.80 2.84
CA GLY A 284 -0.69 1.80 3.83
C GLY A 284 -0.76 3.24 3.31
N ASN A 285 -0.35 3.45 2.05
CA ASN A 285 -0.45 4.74 1.37
C ASN A 285 -1.90 5.16 1.11
N VAL A 286 -2.80 4.21 0.84
CA VAL A 286 -4.25 4.50 0.81
C VAL A 286 -4.73 4.95 2.20
N GLY A 287 -4.28 4.32 3.28
CA GLY A 287 -4.57 4.77 4.64
C GLY A 287 -4.19 6.22 4.89
N ARG A 288 -2.97 6.62 4.50
CA ARG A 288 -2.50 8.02 4.58
C ARG A 288 -3.36 8.97 3.75
N TYR A 289 -3.73 8.58 2.53
CA TYR A 289 -4.60 9.38 1.67
C TYR A 289 -5.97 9.62 2.30
N LEU A 290 -6.59 8.57 2.85
CA LEU A 290 -7.91 8.66 3.49
C LEU A 290 -7.89 9.59 4.70
N VAL A 291 -6.85 9.49 5.55
CA VAL A 291 -6.64 10.41 6.67
C VAL A 291 -6.53 11.86 6.19
N ASN A 292 -5.71 12.13 5.17
CA ASN A 292 -5.55 13.47 4.62
C ASN A 292 -6.87 14.03 4.04
N LYS A 293 -7.67 13.18 3.38
CA LYS A 293 -8.98 13.59 2.85
C LYS A 293 -9.97 13.95 3.93
N GLN A 294 -9.98 13.22 5.05
CA GLN A 294 -10.84 13.56 6.19
C GLN A 294 -10.44 14.92 6.79
N LYS A 295 -9.16 15.15 7.04
CA LYS A 295 -8.63 16.43 7.55
C LYS A 295 -9.05 17.63 6.68
N LEU A 296 -8.91 17.50 5.36
CA LEU A 296 -9.30 18.56 4.42
C LEU A 296 -10.82 18.83 4.45
N LYS A 297 -11.65 17.79 4.59
CA LYS A 297 -13.11 17.93 4.69
C LYS A 297 -13.51 18.70 5.95
N SER A 298 -12.89 18.37 7.08
CA SER A 298 -13.16 19.03 8.38
C SER A 298 -12.77 20.50 8.33
N ALA A 299 -11.57 20.83 7.86
CA ALA A 299 -11.12 22.22 7.69
C ALA A 299 -12.04 23.04 6.76
N GLY A 300 -12.49 22.44 5.64
CA GLY A 300 -13.43 23.09 4.73
C GLY A 300 -14.81 23.37 5.35
N SER A 301 -15.27 22.51 6.26
CA SER A 301 -16.55 22.72 6.97
C SER A 301 -16.46 23.85 7.99
N GLU A 302 -15.34 23.97 8.69
CA GLU A 302 -15.09 25.05 9.66
C GLU A 302 -15.09 26.43 8.97
N ILE A 303 -14.40 26.55 7.84
CA ILE A 303 -14.36 27.80 7.04
C ILE A 303 -15.76 28.21 6.58
N LYS A 304 -16.56 27.25 6.09
CA LYS A 304 -17.95 27.54 5.67
C LYS A 304 -18.82 27.99 6.84
N SER A 305 -18.68 27.38 8.02
CA SER A 305 -19.41 27.78 9.22
C SER A 305 -19.02 29.16 9.73
N LEU A 306 -17.77 29.58 9.56
CA LEU A 306 -17.32 30.92 9.93
C LEU A 306 -17.84 31.97 8.95
N SER A 307 -17.86 31.65 7.65
CA SER A 307 -18.37 32.55 6.62
C SER A 307 -19.88 32.80 6.70
N SER A 308 -20.67 31.88 7.24
CA SER A 308 -22.13 32.04 7.35
C SER A 308 -22.57 32.83 8.59
N ARG A 309 -21.65 33.16 9.49
CA ARG A 309 -21.93 33.91 10.74
C ARG A 309 -21.62 35.40 10.64
N ASN A 310 -20.96 35.81 9.56
CA ASN A 310 -20.63 37.21 9.24
C ASN A 310 -21.57 37.71 8.14
#